data_AF-A0A2A4V347-F1
#
_entry.id   AF-A0A2A4V347-F1
#
_cell.length_a   1.000
_cell.length_b   1.000
_cell.length_c   1.000
_cell.angle_alpha   90.00
_cell.angle_beta   90.00
_cell.angle_gamma   90.00
#
_symmetry.space_group_name_H-M   'P 1'
#
loop_
_entity.id
_entity.type
_entity.pdbx_description
1 polymer ?
#
loop_
_entity_poly.entity_id
_entity_poly.type
_entity_poly.pdbx_seq_one_letter_code
_entity_poly.pdbx_strand_id
1 'polypeptide(L)'
;MDEQIKIKKKAMTNAEKQKKYRERQKERGKQEMRGYLSPEAKVCYQLISEQTNWSDSVILSNAVRLTYAAYKNGQIGLLSSWLKNKEL
;
A
#
# COMPACT_ATOMS: atom_id res chain seq x y z
N MET A 1 -16.74 42.18 -6.42
CA MET A 1 -15.47 41.98 -7.16
C MET A 1 -14.53 41.44 -6.11
N ASP A 2 -14.57 40.13 -5.90
CA ASP A 2 -14.00 39.52 -4.69
C ASP A 2 -12.54 39.16 -4.94
N GLU A 3 -11.67 40.03 -4.46
CA GLU A 3 -10.23 39.91 -4.59
C GLU A 3 -9.72 38.82 -3.62
N GLN A 4 -9.57 37.60 -4.14
CA GLN A 4 -8.96 36.50 -3.40
C GLN A 4 -7.51 36.84 -3.06
N ILE A 5 -7.25 37.08 -1.78
CA ILE A 5 -5.91 37.26 -1.22
C ILE A 5 -5.09 35.99 -1.47
N LYS A 6 -4.21 36.01 -2.49
CA LYS A 6 -3.21 34.98 -2.71
C LYS A 6 -2.18 35.03 -1.58
N ILE A 7 -2.38 34.24 -0.53
CA ILE A 7 -1.40 34.03 0.53
C ILE A 7 -0.12 33.46 -0.10
N LYS A 8 0.91 34.31 -0.25
CA LYS A 8 2.24 33.89 -0.73
C LYS A 8 2.83 32.92 0.28
N LYS A 9 2.92 31.63 -0.10
CA LYS A 9 3.58 30.61 0.73
C LYS A 9 5.03 31.01 0.95
N LYS A 10 5.45 31.11 2.21
CA LYS A 10 6.84 31.36 2.61
C LYS A 10 7.74 30.34 1.91
N ALA A 11 8.84 30.80 1.32
CA ALA A 11 9.79 29.92 0.64
C ALA A 11 10.34 28.91 1.65
N MET A 12 10.13 27.62 1.39
CA MET A 12 10.69 26.55 2.23
C MET A 12 12.20 26.48 2.05
N THR A 13 12.90 26.27 3.15
CA THR A 13 14.33 25.94 3.16
C THR A 13 14.59 24.58 2.51
N ASN A 14 15.84 24.30 2.11
CA ASN A 14 16.20 22.99 1.55
C ASN A 14 15.95 21.84 2.55
N ALA A 15 16.17 22.07 3.84
CA ALA A 15 15.89 21.11 4.90
C ALA A 15 14.39 20.79 5.01
N GLU A 16 13.53 21.81 4.97
CA GLU A 16 12.07 21.64 4.98
C GLU A 16 11.56 20.94 3.72
N LYS A 17 12.14 21.26 2.55
CA LYS A 17 11.84 20.56 1.29
C LYS A 17 12.19 19.07 1.37
N GLN A 18 13.36 18.73 1.91
CA GLN A 18 13.77 17.34 2.09
C GLN A 18 12.91 16.60 3.12
N LYS A 19 12.56 17.25 4.24
CA LYS A 19 11.64 16.68 5.24
C LYS A 19 10.28 16.39 4.62
N LYS A 20 9.69 17.38 3.93
CA LYS A 20 8.40 17.24 3.24
C LYS A 20 8.43 16.24 2.08
N TYR A 21 9.58 16.07 1.43
CA TYR A 21 9.78 15.02 0.43
C TYR A 21 9.81 13.65 1.09
N ARG A 22 10.58 13.45 2.17
CA ARG A 22 10.60 12.20 2.93
C ARG A 22 9.23 11.84 3.51
N GLU A 23 8.48 12.82 4.01
CA GLU A 23 7.11 12.63 4.49
C GLU A 23 6.18 12.23 3.35
N ARG A 24 6.20 12.95 2.22
CA ARG A 24 5.42 12.58 1.02
C ARG A 24 5.81 11.23 0.45
N GLN A 25 7.09 10.85 0.49
CA GLN A 25 7.55 9.52 0.05
C GLN A 25 7.16 8.44 1.05
N LYS A 26 7.13 8.73 2.36
CA LYS A 26 6.60 7.83 3.39
C LYS A 26 5.08 7.62 3.24
N GLU A 27 4.38 8.61 2.72
CA GLU A 27 2.95 8.50 2.37
C GLU A 27 2.73 7.83 1.00
N ARG A 28 3.57 8.10 -0.01
CA ARG A 28 3.47 7.55 -1.38
C ARG A 28 4.02 6.14 -1.54
N GLY A 29 5.06 5.77 -0.79
CA GLY A 29 5.60 4.41 -0.74
C GLY A 29 4.65 3.39 -0.13
N LYS A 30 3.42 3.80 0.19
CA LYS A 30 2.27 2.99 0.63
C LYS A 30 1.25 2.72 -0.49
N GLN A 31 1.61 3.00 -1.75
CA GLN A 31 0.67 2.98 -2.88
C GLN A 31 1.14 2.17 -4.08
N GLU A 32 2.24 1.42 -3.99
CA GLU A 32 2.78 0.68 -5.15
C GLU A 32 1.80 -0.38 -5.68
N MET A 33 0.95 -0.90 -4.78
CA MET A 33 0.02 -1.99 -5.10
C MET A 33 -1.40 -1.52 -5.47
N ARG A 34 -1.80 -0.29 -5.14
CA ARG A 34 -3.22 0.12 -5.16
C ARG A 34 -3.90 0.07 -6.55
N GLY A 35 -3.13 0.21 -7.62
CA GLY A 35 -3.64 0.16 -9.00
C GLY A 35 -3.86 -1.27 -9.54
N TYR A 36 -3.22 -2.26 -8.95
CA TYR A 36 -3.25 -3.66 -9.42
C TYR A 36 -4.14 -4.56 -8.56
N LEU A 37 -4.66 -4.04 -7.44
CA LEU A 37 -5.48 -4.79 -6.50
C LEU A 37 -6.97 -4.57 -6.74
N SER A 38 -7.74 -5.65 -6.73
CA SER A 38 -9.19 -5.59 -6.59
C SER A 38 -9.60 -4.96 -5.25
N PRO A 39 -10.85 -4.52 -5.07
CA PRO A 39 -11.33 -3.99 -3.79
C PRO A 39 -11.08 -4.93 -2.61
N GLU A 40 -11.36 -6.22 -2.78
CA GLU A 40 -11.18 -7.26 -1.76
C GLU A 40 -9.70 -7.42 -1.41
N ALA A 41 -8.83 -7.41 -2.43
CA ALA A 41 -7.40 -7.50 -2.22
C ALA A 41 -6.83 -6.25 -1.52
N LYS A 42 -7.47 -5.07 -1.66
CA LYS A 42 -7.11 -3.86 -0.89
C LYS A 42 -7.46 -4.01 0.59
N VAL A 43 -8.59 -4.65 0.91
CA VAL A 43 -8.97 -4.97 2.30
C VAL A 43 -7.94 -5.93 2.92
N CYS A 44 -7.60 -7.01 2.24
CA CYS A 44 -6.53 -7.93 2.68
C CYS A 44 -5.21 -7.20 2.91
N TYR A 45 -4.80 -6.36 1.97
CA TYR A 45 -3.57 -5.58 2.08
C TYR A 45 -3.60 -4.64 3.31
N GLN A 46 -4.73 -3.97 3.57
CA GLN A 46 -4.87 -3.10 4.73
C GLN A 46 -4.77 -3.90 6.04
N LEU A 47 -5.48 -5.03 6.14
CA LEU A 47 -5.44 -5.90 7.32
C LEU A 47 -4.03 -6.45 7.58
N ILE A 48 -3.32 -6.89 6.54
CA ILE A 48 -1.94 -7.35 6.66
C ILE A 48 -1.05 -6.21 7.18
N SER A 49 -1.17 -5.01 6.59
CA SER A 49 -0.36 -3.86 7.00
C SER A 49 -0.62 -3.47 8.46
N GLU A 50 -1.89 -3.43 8.89
CA GLU A 50 -2.30 -3.09 10.26
C GLU A 50 -1.79 -4.12 11.29
N GLN A 51 -1.85 -5.41 10.97
CA GLN A 51 -1.48 -6.48 11.90
C GLN A 51 0.04 -6.71 11.99
N THR A 52 0.77 -6.47 10.90
CA THR A 52 2.20 -6.80 10.81
C THR A 52 3.11 -5.57 10.87
N ASN A 53 2.57 -4.39 10.61
CA ASN A 53 3.31 -3.14 10.43
C ASN A 53 4.40 -3.25 9.33
N TRP A 54 4.22 -4.15 8.36
CA TRP A 54 5.13 -4.33 7.23
C TRP A 54 4.97 -3.22 6.18
N SER A 55 6.06 -2.94 5.47
CA SER A 55 6.04 -2.06 4.29
C SER A 55 5.51 -2.79 3.06
N ASP A 56 5.07 -2.03 2.04
CA ASP A 56 4.56 -2.55 0.76
C ASP A 56 5.49 -3.57 0.12
N SER A 57 6.79 -3.25 0.07
CA SER A 57 7.80 -4.14 -0.50
C SER A 57 7.91 -5.46 0.25
N VAL A 58 7.79 -5.45 1.58
CA VAL A 58 7.83 -6.66 2.41
C VAL A 58 6.56 -7.49 2.21
N ILE A 59 5.38 -6.84 2.21
CA ILE A 59 4.09 -7.50 1.98
C ILE A 59 4.08 -8.16 0.60
N LEU A 60 4.50 -7.44 -0.44
CA LEU A 60 4.54 -7.97 -1.81
C LEU A 60 5.52 -9.14 -1.94
N SER A 61 6.74 -8.98 -1.43
CA SER A 61 7.75 -10.03 -1.45
C SER A 61 7.26 -11.29 -0.74
N ASN A 62 6.59 -11.13 0.41
CA ASN A 62 6.04 -12.24 1.17
C ASN A 62 4.83 -12.87 0.46
N ALA A 63 3.94 -12.08 -0.14
CA ALA A 63 2.78 -12.58 -0.87
C ALA A 63 3.19 -13.50 -2.04
N VAL A 64 4.21 -13.10 -2.82
CA VAL A 64 4.75 -13.93 -3.92
C VAL A 64 5.34 -15.24 -3.39
N ARG A 65 6.15 -15.17 -2.32
CA ARG A 65 6.78 -16.34 -1.70
C ARG A 65 5.76 -17.31 -1.11
N LEU A 66 4.73 -16.79 -0.44
CA LEU A 66 3.65 -17.59 0.14
C LEU A 66 2.79 -18.24 -0.94
N THR A 67 2.51 -17.52 -2.03
CA THR A 67 1.79 -18.08 -3.20
C THR A 67 2.57 -19.25 -3.80
N TYR A 68 3.89 -19.10 -3.97
CA TYR A 68 4.74 -20.18 -4.46
C TYR A 68 4.84 -21.35 -3.46
N ALA A 69 4.95 -21.08 -2.17
CA ALA A 69 4.95 -22.11 -1.13
C ALA A 69 3.63 -22.90 -1.13
N ALA A 70 2.49 -22.22 -1.24
CA ALA A 70 1.18 -22.85 -1.36
C ALA A 70 1.07 -23.73 -2.61
N TYR A 71 1.63 -23.30 -3.74
CA TYR A 71 1.74 -24.13 -4.94
C TYR A 71 2.58 -25.38 -4.69
N LYS A 72 3.78 -25.22 -4.13
CA LYS A 72 4.69 -26.34 -3.83
C LYS A 72 4.11 -27.35 -2.85
N ASN A 73 3.28 -26.90 -1.93
CA ASN A 73 2.61 -27.74 -0.93
C ASN A 73 1.24 -28.27 -1.39
N GLY A 74 0.82 -28.02 -2.64
CA GLY A 74 -0.48 -28.48 -3.16
C GLY A 74 -1.69 -27.77 -2.54
N GLN A 75 -1.50 -26.71 -1.77
CA GLN A 75 -2.55 -25.97 -1.06
C GLN A 75 -3.19 -24.86 -1.91
N ILE A 76 -2.57 -24.50 -3.05
CA ILE A 76 -3.03 -23.37 -3.86
C ILE A 76 -4.49 -23.49 -4.32
N GLY A 77 -4.96 -24.69 -4.65
CA GLY A 77 -6.36 -24.92 -5.06
C GLY A 77 -7.35 -24.67 -3.93
N LEU A 78 -7.03 -25.15 -2.72
CA LEU A 78 -7.84 -24.95 -1.52
C LEU A 78 -7.92 -23.45 -1.16
N LEU A 79 -6.78 -22.78 -1.12
CA LEU A 79 -6.71 -21.35 -0.78
C LEU A 79 -7.40 -20.49 -1.85
N SER A 80 -7.26 -20.83 -3.14
CA SER A 80 -7.95 -20.13 -4.22
C SER A 80 -9.47 -20.32 -4.17
N SER A 81 -9.94 -21.50 -3.78
CA SER A 81 -11.36 -21.76 -3.56
C SER A 81 -11.90 -20.98 -2.36
N TRP A 82 -11.13 -20.93 -1.26
CA TRP A 82 -11.47 -20.13 -0.10
C TRP A 82 -11.61 -18.63 -0.44
N LEU A 83 -10.70 -18.10 -1.24
CA LEU A 83 -10.76 -16.70 -1.72
C LEU A 83 -11.95 -16.41 -2.63
N LYS A 84 -12.47 -17.39 -3.38
CA LYS A 84 -13.64 -17.22 -4.25
C LYS A 84 -14.97 -17.26 -3.50
N ASN A 85 -15.03 -18.03 -2.41
CA ASN A 85 -16.28 -18.29 -1.68
C ASN A 85 -16.54 -17.32 -0.52
N LYS A 86 -15.53 -16.54 -0.14
CA LYS A 86 -15.62 -15.52 0.91
C LYS A 86 -15.61 -14.15 0.24
N GLU A 87 -16.71 -13.42 0.33
CA GLU A 87 -16.65 -11.96 0.26
C GLU A 87 -15.90 -11.49 1.50
N LEU A 88 -14.75 -10.85 1.29
CA LEU A 88 -13.90 -10.28 2.34
C LEU A 88 -14.33 -8.84 2.63
#